data_AF-A0A848GQA7-F1
#
_entry.id   AF-A0A848GQA7-F1
#
_cell.length_a   1.000
_cell.length_b   1.000
_cell.length_c   1.000
_cell.angle_alpha   90.00
_cell.angle_beta   90.00
_cell.angle_gamma   90.00
#
_symmetry.space_group_name_H-M   'P 1'
#
loop_
_entity.id
_entity.type
_entity.pdbx_description
1 polymer ?
#
loop_
_entity_poly.entity_id
_entity_poly.type
_entity_poly.pdbx_seq_one_letter_code
_entity_poly.pdbx_strand_id
1 'polypeptide(L)'
;MSLKTFSTYIADILEKNNGELFIEERDNDGIFSIKNPSAIEDNRGKNLDFFILSDHLDNLTRSQIYDDETAPFVIHGEGGRETEDSMERISLRILAKKTNKNTTKIFNAIKNKLKKDEAIGMGVQGGSQLHDHYFYQKKYVGKKVFKTDFYNDKASLIRVKEEQ
;
A
#
# COMPACT_ATOMS: atom_id res chain seq x y z
N MET A 1 -7.13 5.03 -2.14
CA MET A 1 -7.12 5.89 -0.93
C MET A 1 -5.71 6.44 -0.83
N SER A 2 -5.49 7.68 -0.37
CA SER A 2 -4.11 8.16 -0.25
C SER A 2 -3.34 7.37 0.82
N LEU A 3 -2.03 7.22 0.62
CA LEU A 3 -1.15 6.55 1.58
C LEU A 3 -1.19 7.26 2.94
N LYS A 4 -1.29 8.59 2.94
CA LYS A 4 -1.48 9.41 4.14
C LYS A 4 -2.75 9.04 4.92
N THR A 5 -3.86 8.82 4.21
CA THR A 5 -5.10 8.37 4.86
C THR A 5 -4.97 6.93 5.35
N PHE A 6 -4.32 6.07 4.57
CA PHE A 6 -4.12 4.68 4.90
C PHE A 6 -3.21 4.47 6.10
N SER A 7 -2.12 5.23 6.23
CA SER A 7 -1.20 5.16 7.37
C SER A 7 -1.92 5.42 8.69
N THR A 8 -2.75 6.46 8.73
CA THR A 8 -3.60 6.78 9.90
C THR A 8 -4.64 5.68 10.15
N TYR A 9 -5.22 5.13 9.08
CA TYR A 9 -6.25 4.10 9.17
C TYR A 9 -5.77 2.78 9.81
N ILE A 10 -4.49 2.42 9.61
CA ILE A 10 -3.91 1.18 10.14
C ILE A 10 -3.07 1.39 11.40
N ALA A 11 -2.93 2.63 11.89
CA ALA A 11 -2.01 2.98 12.98
C ALA A 11 -2.25 2.13 14.26
N ASP A 12 -3.51 1.89 14.61
CA ASP A 12 -3.92 1.05 15.75
C ASP A 12 -3.45 -0.41 15.61
N ILE A 13 -3.47 -0.94 14.39
CA ILE A 13 -2.99 -2.30 14.10
C ILE A 13 -1.48 -2.35 14.24
N LEU A 14 -0.78 -1.34 13.74
CA LEU A 14 0.68 -1.27 13.82
C LEU A 14 1.14 -1.17 15.27
N GLU A 15 0.58 -0.23 16.04
CA GLU A 15 0.88 -0.05 17.46
C GLU A 15 0.66 -1.33 18.27
N LYS A 16 -0.49 -2.00 18.09
CA LYS A 16 -0.83 -3.22 18.83
C LYS A 16 0.10 -4.41 18.52
N ASN A 17 0.78 -4.40 17.38
CA ASN A 17 1.58 -5.53 16.93
C ASN A 17 3.06 -5.19 16.76
N ASN A 18 3.52 -4.05 17.30
CA ASN A 18 4.87 -3.53 17.13
C ASN A 18 5.29 -3.52 15.66
N GLY A 19 4.39 -3.05 14.79
CA GLY A 19 4.65 -2.85 13.38
C GLY A 19 5.02 -1.40 13.08
N GLU A 20 5.77 -1.19 12.01
CA GLU A 20 6.18 0.13 11.56
C GLU A 20 5.94 0.32 10.06
N LEU A 21 5.56 1.54 9.67
CA LEU A 21 5.41 1.94 8.28
C LEU A 21 6.67 2.66 7.81
N PHE A 22 7.17 2.25 6.66
CA PHE A 22 8.25 2.91 5.95
C PHE A 22 7.82 3.28 4.54
N ILE A 23 8.41 4.34 3.99
CA ILE A 23 8.18 4.78 2.62
C ILE A 23 9.50 4.83 1.85
N GLU A 24 9.44 4.54 0.55
CA GLU A 24 10.53 4.89 -0.34
C GLU A 24 10.58 6.39 -0.62
N GLU A 25 11.75 6.98 -0.52
CA GLU A 25 12.03 8.31 -1.04
C GLU A 25 13.11 8.20 -2.09
N ARG A 26 12.98 9.03 -3.13
CA ARG A 26 14.00 9.18 -4.16
C ARG A 26 14.65 10.54 -3.99
N ASP A 27 15.96 10.56 -3.78
CA ASP A 27 16.70 11.82 -3.75
C ASP A 27 16.94 12.37 -5.17
N ASN A 28 17.58 13.54 -5.25
CA ASN A 28 17.86 14.22 -6.51
C ASN A 28 18.81 13.44 -7.43
N ASP A 29 19.63 12.56 -6.87
CA ASP A 29 20.55 11.68 -7.60
C ASP A 29 19.87 10.38 -8.06
N GLY A 30 18.61 10.20 -7.67
CA GLY A 30 17.78 9.07 -8.05
C GLY A 30 17.96 7.85 -7.17
N ILE A 31 18.66 7.97 -6.04
CA ILE A 31 18.89 6.91 -5.07
C ILE A 31 17.63 6.74 -4.22
N PHE A 32 17.24 5.47 -4.02
CA PHE A 32 16.10 5.12 -3.19
C PHE A 32 16.55 4.88 -1.75
N SER A 33 15.87 5.52 -0.81
CA SER A 33 16.04 5.31 0.62
C SER A 33 14.71 4.90 1.25
N ILE A 34 14.79 4.15 2.35
CA ILE A 34 13.62 3.71 3.11
C ILE A 34 13.63 4.43 4.44
N LYS A 35 12.53 5.12 4.76
CA LYS A 35 12.44 5.94 5.97
C LYS A 35 11.10 5.81 6.63
N ASN A 36 11.09 5.96 7.96
CA ASN A 36 9.86 6.18 8.70
C ASN A 36 9.34 7.60 8.37
N PRO A 37 8.12 7.74 7.81
CA PRO A 37 7.65 9.03 7.33
C PRO A 37 7.26 9.97 8.47
N SER A 38 7.94 11.12 8.60
CA SER A 38 7.45 12.23 9.44
C SER A 38 6.22 12.92 8.83
N ALA A 39 6.13 12.91 7.50
CA ALA A 39 4.98 13.35 6.72
C ALA A 39 4.89 12.51 5.43
N ILE A 40 3.68 12.34 4.90
CA ILE A 40 3.45 11.62 3.63
C ILE A 40 2.83 12.60 2.65
N GLU A 41 3.53 12.88 1.57
CA GLU A 41 2.99 13.68 0.46
C GLU A 41 1.89 12.91 -0.27
N ASP A 42 0.85 13.63 -0.72
CA ASP A 42 -0.27 13.01 -1.42
C ASP A 42 0.15 12.47 -2.79
N ASN A 43 0.98 13.19 -3.55
CA ASN A 43 1.45 12.78 -4.89
C ASN A 43 2.94 12.43 -4.90
N ARG A 44 3.31 11.33 -4.25
CA ARG A 44 4.70 10.81 -4.24
C ARG A 44 5.19 10.52 -5.66
N GLY A 45 6.49 10.70 -5.90
CA GLY A 45 7.14 10.41 -7.17
C GLY A 45 6.96 8.97 -7.70
N LYS A 46 7.32 8.77 -8.98
CA LYS A 46 7.22 7.48 -9.70
C LYS A 46 8.06 6.37 -9.06
N ASN A 47 7.56 5.14 -9.12
CA ASN A 47 8.23 3.92 -8.63
C ASN A 47 8.64 3.98 -7.15
N LEU A 48 7.80 4.64 -6.35
CA LEU A 48 7.94 4.72 -4.91
C LEU A 48 6.89 3.83 -4.25
N ASP A 49 7.39 2.83 -3.52
CA ASP A 49 6.60 1.87 -2.77
C ASP A 49 6.55 2.25 -1.28
N PHE A 50 5.83 1.47 -0.49
CA PHE A 50 5.87 1.55 0.97
C PHE A 50 5.96 0.15 1.57
N PHE A 51 6.44 0.08 2.80
CA PHE A 51 6.69 -1.18 3.48
C PHE A 51 6.12 -1.14 4.88
N ILE A 52 5.56 -2.25 5.34
CA ILE A 52 5.21 -2.43 6.74
C ILE A 52 6.09 -3.54 7.29
N LEU A 53 6.87 -3.21 8.29
CA LEU A 53 7.76 -4.14 8.98
C LEU A 53 7.09 -4.61 10.25
N SER A 54 7.17 -5.91 10.52
CA SER A 54 6.64 -6.51 11.74
C SER A 54 7.69 -6.70 12.84
N ASP A 55 8.91 -6.25 12.59
CA ASP A 55 10.05 -6.31 13.49
C ASP A 55 10.92 -5.07 13.24
N HIS A 56 11.67 -4.65 14.26
CA HIS A 56 12.55 -3.49 14.16
C HIS A 56 13.82 -3.88 13.40
N LEU A 57 14.02 -3.30 12.23
CA LEU A 57 15.20 -3.49 11.40
C LEU A 57 15.80 -2.13 11.07
N ASP A 58 16.98 -1.85 11.63
CA ASP A 58 17.64 -0.56 11.45
C ASP A 58 18.38 -0.47 10.10
N ASN A 59 18.39 0.72 9.52
CA ASN A 59 19.21 1.09 8.36
C ASN A 59 19.02 0.22 7.11
N LEU A 60 17.80 -0.23 6.84
CA LEU A 60 17.50 -1.01 5.66
C LEU A 60 17.64 -0.21 4.37
N THR A 61 18.42 -0.75 3.44
CA THR A 61 18.44 -0.33 2.05
C THR A 61 17.32 -0.98 1.25
N ARG A 62 17.03 -0.42 0.07
CA ARG A 62 16.01 -0.99 -0.83
C ARG A 62 16.29 -2.45 -1.20
N SER A 63 17.54 -2.83 -1.45
CA SER A 63 17.88 -4.22 -1.76
C SER A 63 17.63 -5.14 -0.57
N GLN A 64 18.00 -4.70 0.64
CA GLN A 64 17.87 -5.52 1.85
C GLN A 64 16.44 -5.91 2.19
N ILE A 65 15.43 -5.12 1.78
CA ILE A 65 14.03 -5.49 1.95
C ILE A 65 13.68 -6.84 1.30
N TYR A 66 14.32 -7.15 0.19
CA TYR A 66 14.02 -8.34 -0.60
C TYR A 66 14.95 -9.52 -0.30
N ASP A 67 15.93 -9.34 0.59
CA ASP A 67 16.82 -10.41 1.03
C ASP A 67 16.05 -11.46 1.84
N ASP A 68 16.47 -12.72 1.77
CA ASP A 68 15.80 -13.86 2.41
C ASP A 68 15.73 -13.71 3.94
N GLU A 69 16.66 -12.98 4.54
CA GLU A 69 16.72 -12.67 5.97
C GLU A 69 15.65 -11.66 6.39
N THR A 70 15.33 -10.69 5.53
CA THR A 70 14.46 -9.55 5.85
C THR A 70 13.05 -9.72 5.32
N ALA A 71 12.90 -10.25 4.10
CA ALA A 71 11.62 -10.47 3.45
C ALA A 71 10.56 -11.21 4.30
N PRO A 72 10.91 -12.13 5.22
CA PRO A 72 9.95 -12.76 6.13
C PRO A 72 9.22 -11.79 7.06
N PHE A 73 9.77 -10.60 7.30
CA PHE A 73 9.26 -9.59 8.20
C PHE A 73 8.53 -8.44 7.49
N VAL A 74 8.49 -8.46 6.14
CA VAL A 74 8.03 -7.33 5.33
C VAL A 74 6.69 -7.62 4.64
N ILE A 75 5.79 -6.64 4.77
CA ILE A 75 4.63 -6.48 3.90
C ILE A 75 4.96 -5.35 2.92
N HIS A 76 4.93 -5.66 1.62
CA HIS A 76 5.09 -4.70 0.55
C HIS A 76 3.75 -4.07 0.18
N GLY A 77 3.76 -2.75 0.02
CA GLY A 77 2.61 -1.99 -0.43
C GLY A 77 2.93 -1.07 -1.59
N GLU A 78 2.00 -0.98 -2.53
CA GLU A 78 2.11 -0.12 -3.71
C GLU A 78 0.92 0.84 -3.77
N GLY A 79 1.13 1.95 -4.46
CA GLY A 79 0.10 2.95 -4.75
C GLY A 79 -0.12 3.96 -3.64
N GLY A 80 -1.34 4.51 -3.58
CA GLY A 80 -1.73 5.52 -2.61
C GLY A 80 -1.34 6.96 -2.97
N ARG A 81 -0.95 7.25 -4.22
CA ARG A 81 -0.85 8.62 -4.72
C ARG A 81 -2.23 9.24 -4.91
N GLU A 82 -2.34 10.54 -4.68
CA GLU A 82 -3.55 11.33 -4.85
C GLU A 82 -3.21 12.67 -5.52
N THR A 83 -3.98 13.01 -6.54
CA THR A 83 -4.04 14.34 -7.17
C THR A 83 -5.45 14.89 -7.02
N GLU A 84 -5.71 16.09 -7.52
CA GLU A 84 -7.05 16.69 -7.54
C GLU A 84 -8.08 15.74 -8.18
N ASP A 85 -7.78 15.19 -9.36
CA ASP A 85 -8.72 14.40 -10.15
C ASP A 85 -8.55 12.89 -10.02
N SER A 86 -7.38 12.40 -9.58
CA SER A 86 -7.05 10.97 -9.61
C SER A 86 -6.54 10.45 -8.28
N MET A 87 -6.73 9.15 -8.06
CA MET A 87 -6.24 8.45 -6.88
C MET A 87 -5.77 7.04 -7.22
N GLU A 88 -4.60 6.66 -6.74
CA GLU A 88 -4.14 5.29 -6.80
C GLU A 88 -4.84 4.43 -5.75
N ARG A 89 -5.06 3.19 -6.14
CA ARG A 89 -5.49 2.13 -5.26
C ARG A 89 -4.30 1.61 -4.48
N ILE A 90 -4.55 1.12 -3.27
CA ILE A 90 -3.51 0.50 -2.46
C ILE A 90 -3.53 -1.01 -2.70
N SER A 91 -2.35 -1.57 -2.99
CA SER A 91 -2.12 -3.01 -3.04
C SER A 91 -1.22 -3.42 -1.86
N LEU A 92 -1.41 -4.63 -1.34
CA LEU A 92 -0.58 -5.18 -0.26
C LEU A 92 -0.23 -6.63 -0.57
N ARG A 93 1.02 -7.02 -0.34
CA ARG A 93 1.48 -8.41 -0.42
C ARG A 93 2.56 -8.70 0.63
N ILE A 94 2.68 -9.95 1.03
CA ILE A 94 3.83 -10.43 1.81
C ILE A 94 4.94 -10.82 0.82
N LEU A 95 6.20 -10.47 1.11
CA LEU A 95 7.32 -10.74 0.20
C LEU A 95 7.80 -12.19 0.27
N ALA A 96 8.06 -12.72 1.46
CA ALA A 96 8.57 -14.08 1.61
C ALA A 96 7.48 -15.16 1.49
N LYS A 97 7.86 -16.32 0.94
CA LYS A 97 7.02 -17.55 0.98
C LYS A 97 6.88 -18.10 2.39
N LYS A 98 7.96 -18.03 3.18
CA LYS A 98 7.99 -18.43 4.59
C LYS A 98 8.08 -17.19 5.46
N THR A 99 6.93 -16.77 5.96
CA THR A 99 6.77 -15.48 6.64
C THR A 99 6.85 -15.64 8.16
N ASN A 100 7.31 -14.60 8.84
CA ASN A 100 7.17 -14.50 10.28
C ASN A 100 5.67 -14.47 10.70
N LYS A 101 5.37 -15.06 11.87
CA LYS A 101 4.00 -15.12 12.41
C LYS A 101 3.40 -13.73 12.62
N ASN A 102 4.19 -12.76 13.08
CA ASN A 102 3.73 -11.40 13.35
C ASN A 102 3.40 -10.66 12.05
N THR A 103 4.22 -10.77 11.00
CA THR A 103 3.91 -10.20 9.67
C THR A 103 2.60 -10.74 9.14
N THR A 104 2.38 -12.05 9.24
CA THR A 104 1.11 -12.70 8.83
C THR A 104 -0.08 -12.17 9.63
N LYS A 105 0.11 -11.96 10.95
CA LYS A 105 -0.90 -11.40 11.85
C LYS A 105 -1.26 -9.96 11.47
N ILE A 106 -0.26 -9.09 11.26
CA ILE A 106 -0.46 -7.70 10.83
C ILE A 106 -1.15 -7.65 9.48
N PHE A 107 -0.64 -8.39 8.49
CA PHE A 107 -1.22 -8.45 7.14
C PHE A 107 -2.69 -8.85 7.17
N ASN A 108 -3.02 -9.92 7.89
CA ASN A 108 -4.41 -10.38 8.01
C ASN A 108 -5.28 -9.39 8.78
N ALA A 109 -4.78 -8.75 9.83
CA ALA A 109 -5.51 -7.72 10.56
C ALA A 109 -5.88 -6.53 9.66
N ILE A 110 -4.91 -6.01 8.90
CA ILE A 110 -5.13 -4.91 7.93
C ILE A 110 -6.14 -5.34 6.88
N LYS A 111 -5.90 -6.50 6.23
CA LYS A 111 -6.77 -7.01 5.17
C LYS A 111 -8.20 -7.25 5.65
N ASN A 112 -8.37 -7.78 6.87
CA ASN A 112 -9.69 -8.01 7.45
C ASN A 112 -10.39 -6.69 7.83
N LYS A 113 -9.66 -5.70 8.35
CA LYS A 113 -10.21 -4.37 8.66
C LYS A 113 -10.73 -3.71 7.38
N LEU A 114 -9.91 -3.68 6.33
CA LEU A 114 -10.29 -3.16 5.01
C LEU A 114 -11.50 -3.87 4.40
N LYS A 115 -11.56 -5.22 4.49
CA LYS A 115 -12.66 -6.00 3.90
C LYS A 115 -14.00 -5.85 4.62
N LYS A 116 -13.98 -5.57 5.92
CA LYS A 116 -15.19 -5.44 6.75
C LYS A 116 -15.71 -4.01 6.79
N ASP A 117 -14.94 -3.05 6.31
CA ASP A 117 -15.29 -1.64 6.31
C ASP A 117 -16.16 -1.32 5.08
N GLU A 118 -17.42 -0.98 5.31
CA GLU A 118 -18.39 -0.67 4.27
C GLU A 118 -18.00 0.54 3.42
N ALA A 119 -17.17 1.45 3.96
CA ALA A 119 -16.65 2.61 3.24
C ALA A 119 -15.50 2.26 2.28
N ILE A 120 -14.97 1.04 2.35
CA ILE A 120 -13.87 0.55 1.52
C ILE A 120 -14.41 -0.41 0.46
N GLY A 121 -14.05 -0.14 -0.79
CA GLY A 121 -14.25 -1.07 -1.89
C GLY A 121 -12.99 -1.86 -2.20
N MET A 122 -13.16 -3.05 -2.75
CA MET A 122 -12.09 -3.96 -3.14
C MET A 122 -12.27 -4.40 -4.59
N GLY A 123 -11.17 -4.58 -5.31
CA GLY A 123 -11.19 -5.13 -6.66
C GLY A 123 -11.43 -4.09 -7.76
N VAL A 124 -11.60 -4.61 -8.97
CA VAL A 124 -11.71 -3.83 -10.21
C VAL A 124 -12.82 -4.42 -11.09
N GLN A 125 -13.59 -3.59 -11.79
CA GLN A 125 -14.58 -4.10 -12.75
C GLN A 125 -13.85 -4.78 -13.92
N GLY A 126 -14.21 -6.04 -14.20
CA GLY A 126 -13.51 -6.91 -15.16
C GLY A 126 -13.03 -8.24 -14.59
N GLY A 127 -13.10 -8.44 -13.27
CA GLY A 127 -13.05 -9.77 -12.64
C GLY A 127 -11.75 -10.54 -12.74
N SER A 128 -10.63 -9.88 -13.08
CA SER A 128 -9.32 -10.54 -13.02
C SER A 128 -8.89 -10.70 -11.56
N GLN A 129 -8.62 -11.96 -11.15
CA GLN A 129 -8.13 -12.32 -9.81
C GLN A 129 -6.87 -11.52 -9.41
N LEU A 130 -6.07 -11.09 -10.39
CA LEU A 130 -4.87 -10.27 -10.18
C LEU A 130 -5.15 -8.93 -9.51
N HIS A 131 -6.40 -8.48 -9.53
CA HIS A 131 -6.78 -7.16 -9.04
C HIS A 131 -7.69 -7.20 -7.80
N ASP A 132 -7.97 -8.37 -7.24
CA ASP A 132 -8.78 -8.54 -6.01
C ASP A 132 -8.06 -8.07 -4.73
N HIS A 133 -6.86 -7.50 -4.87
CA HIS A 133 -6.02 -7.03 -3.77
C HIS A 133 -5.87 -5.50 -3.76
N TYR A 134 -6.59 -4.80 -4.64
CA TYR A 134 -6.62 -3.34 -4.67
C TYR A 134 -7.76 -2.80 -3.81
N PHE A 135 -7.43 -1.86 -2.93
CA PHE A 135 -8.38 -1.20 -2.03
C PHE A 135 -8.56 0.28 -2.39
N TYR A 136 -9.80 0.77 -2.29
CA TYR A 136 -10.15 2.17 -2.49
C TYR A 136 -11.27 2.62 -1.56
N GLN A 137 -11.41 3.93 -1.39
CA GLN A 137 -12.49 4.51 -0.60
C GLN A 137 -13.69 4.81 -1.48
N LYS A 138 -14.86 4.25 -1.14
CA LYS A 138 -16.10 4.38 -1.94
C LYS A 138 -16.55 5.83 -2.09
N LYS A 139 -16.30 6.70 -1.10
CA LYS A 139 -16.68 8.13 -1.12
C LYS A 139 -16.10 8.93 -2.31
N TYR A 140 -15.05 8.42 -2.97
CA TYR A 140 -14.42 9.04 -4.14
C TYR A 140 -14.85 8.44 -5.47
N VAL A 141 -15.68 7.39 -5.47
CA VAL A 141 -16.27 6.84 -6.69
C VAL A 141 -17.12 7.91 -7.37
N GLY A 142 -16.90 8.10 -8.67
CA GLY A 142 -17.54 9.16 -9.46
C GLY A 142 -17.00 10.58 -9.21
N LYS A 143 -16.12 10.77 -8.21
CA LYS A 143 -15.46 12.05 -7.92
C LYS A 143 -14.01 12.10 -8.38
N LYS A 144 -13.32 10.96 -8.32
CA LYS A 144 -11.93 10.80 -8.78
C LYS A 144 -11.80 9.59 -9.69
N VAL A 145 -10.82 9.65 -10.58
CA VAL A 145 -10.39 8.53 -11.41
C VAL A 145 -9.50 7.61 -10.58
N PHE A 146 -9.90 6.36 -10.42
CA PHE A 146 -9.06 5.35 -9.77
C PHE A 146 -8.06 4.73 -10.75
N LYS A 147 -6.77 4.87 -10.43
CA LYS A 147 -5.67 4.28 -11.18
C LYS A 147 -5.01 3.15 -10.38
N THR A 148 -4.37 2.20 -11.05
CA THR A 148 -3.44 1.25 -10.40
C THR A 148 -2.04 1.85 -10.32
N ASP A 149 -1.64 2.59 -11.36
CA ASP A 149 -0.36 3.26 -11.48
C ASP A 149 -0.59 4.57 -12.24
N PHE A 150 -0.21 5.71 -11.66
CA PHE A 150 -0.31 7.03 -12.28
C PHE A 150 0.56 7.18 -13.52
N TYR A 151 1.63 6.41 -13.64
CA TYR A 151 2.64 6.52 -14.69
C TYR A 151 2.52 5.46 -15.78
N ASN A 152 1.43 4.70 -15.77
CA ASN A 152 1.06 3.76 -16.80
C ASN A 152 -0.32 4.11 -17.37
N ASP A 153 -0.35 5.00 -18.36
CA ASP A 153 -1.59 5.42 -19.03
C ASP A 153 -2.27 4.29 -19.82
N LYS A 154 -1.57 3.17 -20.05
CA LYS A 154 -2.13 1.95 -20.64
C LYS A 154 -2.79 1.04 -19.60
N ALA A 155 -2.56 1.28 -18.30
CA ALA A 155 -3.30 0.58 -17.26
C ALA A 155 -4.75 1.04 -17.33
N SER A 156 -5.66 0.10 -17.59
CA SER A 156 -7.07 0.38 -17.85
C SER A 156 -7.64 1.37 -16.83
N LEU A 157 -8.36 2.39 -17.31
CA LEU A 157 -9.27 3.18 -16.47
C LEU A 157 -10.34 2.23 -15.95
N ILE A 158 -10.18 1.75 -14.72
CA ILE A 158 -11.09 0.73 -14.22
C ILE A 158 -12.25 1.43 -13.53
N ARG A 159 -13.41 1.35 -14.19
CA ARG A 159 -14.70 1.67 -13.59
C ARG A 159 -14.89 0.80 -12.34
N VAL A 160 -15.42 1.40 -11.29
CA VAL A 160 -15.67 0.71 -10.03
C VAL A 160 -16.94 -0.12 -10.18
N LYS A 161 -16.96 -1.33 -9.60
CA LYS A 161 -18.17 -2.16 -9.60
C LYS A 161 -19.24 -1.42 -8.79
N GLU A 162 -20.27 -0.92 -9.45
CA GLU A 162 -21.46 -0.41 -8.77
C GLU A 162 -22.07 -1.58 -7.99
N GLU A 163 -22.15 -1.45 -6.67
CA GLU A 163 -22.93 -2.37 -5.85
C GLU A 163 -24.40 -2.09 -6.17
N GLN A 164 -25.07 -3.07 -6.80
CA GLN A 164 -26.53 -3.10 -6.98
C GLN A 164 -27.23 -3.43 -5.66
#